data_AF-A0A4Y2F2L6-F1
#
_entry.id   AF-A0A4Y2F2L6-F1
#
_cell.length_a   1.000
_cell.length_b   1.000
_cell.length_c   1.000
_cell.angle_alpha   90.00
_cell.angle_beta   90.00
_cell.angle_gamma   90.00
#
_symmetry.space_group_name_H-M   'P 1'
#
loop_
_entity.id
_entity.type
_entity.pdbx_description
1 polymer ?
#
loop_
_entity_poly.entity_id
_entity_poly.type
_entity_poly.pdbx_seq_one_letter_code
_entity_poly.pdbx_strand_id
1 'polypeptide(L)'
;MGTTAVEDTSFVLCVVDVEVDDTDKHDLKTVISTKRLLRLMIKTEGVQTDATYKLIWHGYPVLIFGSSDMNRGFYPFAIAVCNNETESDFAIIFNSVRDSCYKIDQTQWNPKTLLSDASSVITNGFKTVFGVPFRRLMCYLLVMKNMAGKQRGIKDKDKIRNDIECLH
;
A
#
# COMPACT_ATOMS: atom_id res chain seq x y z
N MET A 1 -3.45 31.21 11.35
CA MET A 1 -3.84 29.90 11.92
C MET A 1 -5.13 29.36 11.26
N GLY A 2 -5.24 29.34 9.92
CA GLY A 2 -6.52 29.05 9.24
C GLY A 2 -6.48 28.10 8.03
N THR A 3 -5.32 27.51 7.69
CA THR A 3 -5.18 26.68 6.47
C THR A 3 -4.91 25.21 6.74
N THR A 4 -4.49 24.84 7.95
CA THR A 4 -4.11 23.45 8.28
C THR A 4 -5.31 22.51 8.43
N ALA A 5 -6.43 23.00 8.98
CA ALA A 5 -7.59 22.15 9.24
C ALA A 5 -8.19 21.56 7.94
N VAL A 6 -8.30 22.35 6.87
CA VAL A 6 -8.87 21.89 5.58
C VAL A 6 -7.95 20.93 4.83
N GLU A 7 -6.63 21.08 4.99
CA GLU A 7 -5.63 20.20 4.38
C GLU A 7 -5.58 18.82 5.06
N ASP A 8 -5.94 18.77 6.35
CA ASP A 8 -5.95 17.56 7.18
C ASP A 8 -7.30 16.88 7.31
N THR A 9 -8.37 17.49 6.80
CA THR A 9 -9.67 16.83 6.71
C THR A 9 -9.57 15.65 5.75
N SER A 10 -9.91 14.46 6.24
CA SER A 10 -10.01 13.26 5.41
C SER A 10 -11.15 13.37 4.41
N PHE A 11 -10.91 12.90 3.19
CA PHE A 11 -11.92 12.79 2.16
C PHE A 11 -11.75 11.49 1.37
N VAL A 12 -12.82 11.11 0.69
CA VAL A 12 -12.86 9.88 -0.11
C VAL A 12 -12.32 10.16 -1.50
N LEU A 13 -11.30 9.40 -1.91
CA LEU A 13 -10.67 9.50 -3.23
C LEU A 13 -11.48 8.74 -4.29
N CYS A 14 -12.06 7.61 -3.88
CA CYS A 14 -12.83 6.73 -4.73
C CYS A 14 -13.81 5.93 -3.88
N VAL A 15 -15.03 5.80 -4.38
CA VAL A 15 -16.01 4.80 -3.95
C VAL A 15 -16.36 3.97 -5.18
N VAL A 16 -16.20 2.66 -5.08
CA VAL A 16 -16.86 1.70 -5.95
C VAL A 16 -17.83 0.94 -5.07
N ASP A 17 -19.10 0.99 -5.41
CA ASP A 17 -20.16 0.20 -4.79
C ASP A 17 -21.03 -0.32 -5.92
N VAL A 18 -20.99 -1.64 -6.12
CA VAL A 18 -21.76 -2.33 -7.15
C VAL A 18 -22.58 -3.41 -6.45
N GLU A 19 -23.88 -3.36 -6.65
CA GLU A 19 -24.79 -4.45 -6.29
C GLU A 19 -24.50 -5.63 -7.23
N VAL A 20 -24.09 -6.76 -6.65
CA VAL A 20 -23.90 -7.99 -7.40
C VAL A 20 -25.22 -8.75 -7.38
N ASP A 21 -25.95 -8.70 -8.51
CA ASP A 21 -27.19 -9.45 -8.73
C ASP A 21 -27.04 -10.90 -8.22
N ASP A 22 -27.92 -11.32 -7.31
CA ASP A 22 -28.07 -12.63 -6.67
C ASP A 22 -27.32 -12.95 -5.34
N THR A 23 -26.62 -12.03 -4.69
CA THR A 23 -26.26 -12.21 -3.26
C THR A 23 -26.25 -10.89 -2.50
N ASP A 24 -26.46 -10.91 -1.17
CA ASP A 24 -26.25 -9.76 -0.26
C ASP A 24 -24.77 -9.26 -0.22
N LYS A 25 -23.99 -9.51 -1.28
CA LYS A 25 -22.60 -9.13 -1.43
C LYS A 25 -22.52 -7.88 -2.29
N HIS A 26 -22.23 -6.76 -1.63
CA HIS A 26 -21.76 -5.55 -2.29
C HIS A 26 -20.31 -5.73 -2.72
N ASP A 27 -19.87 -5.02 -3.76
CA ASP A 27 -18.45 -4.88 -4.10
C ASP A 27 -17.93 -3.50 -3.70
N LEU A 28 -17.71 -3.33 -2.39
CA LEU A 28 -17.28 -2.07 -1.79
C LEU A 28 -15.77 -1.88 -1.92
N LYS A 29 -15.38 -0.73 -2.46
CA LYS A 29 -14.01 -0.21 -2.43
C LYS A 29 -14.06 1.26 -2.06
N THR A 30 -13.54 1.61 -0.90
CA THR A 30 -13.45 3.00 -0.45
C THR A 30 -12.00 3.34 -0.17
N VAL A 31 -11.49 4.43 -0.76
CA VAL A 31 -10.12 4.92 -0.52
C VAL A 31 -10.19 6.27 0.15
N ILE A 32 -9.50 6.43 1.28
CA ILE A 32 -9.55 7.62 2.12
C ILE A 32 -8.14 8.18 2.31
N SER A 33 -8.01 9.50 2.21
CA SER A 33 -6.74 10.22 2.42
C SER A 33 -6.99 11.68 2.82
N THR A 34 -5.93 12.46 3.04
CA THR A 34 -5.97 13.91 3.24
C THR A 34 -5.14 14.61 2.17
N LYS A 35 -5.42 15.89 1.91
CA LYS A 35 -4.70 16.64 0.86
C LYS A 35 -3.23 16.78 1.21
N ARG A 36 -2.93 17.02 2.49
CA ARG A 36 -1.57 17.11 3.00
C ARG A 36 -0.79 15.81 2.76
N LEU A 37 -1.39 14.66 3.06
CA LEU A 37 -0.74 13.36 2.88
C LEU A 37 -0.43 13.07 1.41
N LEU A 38 -1.37 13.34 0.49
CA LEU A 38 -1.13 13.18 -0.95
C LEU A 38 -0.01 14.08 -1.46
N ARG A 39 0.06 15.33 -1.01
CA ARG A 39 1.14 16.26 -1.37
C ARG A 39 2.51 15.83 -0.86
N LEU A 40 2.57 15.27 0.35
CA LEU A 40 3.82 14.73 0.90
C LEU A 40 4.27 13.50 0.12
N MET A 41 3.34 12.61 -0.21
CA MET A 41 3.63 11.38 -0.93
C MET A 41 4.17 11.65 -2.35
N ILE A 42 3.69 12.67 -3.06
CA ILE A 42 4.19 13.04 -4.41
C ILE A 42 5.71 13.26 -4.42
N LYS A 43 6.29 13.68 -3.29
CA LYS A 43 7.74 13.92 -3.14
C LYS A 43 8.56 12.64 -2.98
N THR A 44 7.90 11.50 -2.89
CA THR A 44 8.53 10.20 -2.66
C THR A 44 8.49 9.35 -3.93
N GLU A 45 9.59 8.66 -4.20
CA GLU A 45 9.69 7.75 -5.36
C GLU A 45 9.25 6.32 -5.04
N GLY A 46 8.99 6.03 -3.76
CA GLY A 46 8.63 4.72 -3.26
C GLY A 46 7.24 4.70 -2.66
N VAL A 47 6.48 3.66 -3.00
CA VAL A 47 5.24 3.31 -2.31
C VAL A 47 5.42 1.98 -1.60
N GLN A 48 4.85 1.90 -0.40
CA GLN A 48 4.72 0.69 0.37
C GLN A 48 3.24 0.34 0.49
N THR A 49 2.90 -0.90 0.20
CA THR A 49 1.52 -1.40 0.23
C THR A 49 1.50 -2.72 0.96
N ASP A 50 0.63 -2.82 1.97
CA ASP A 50 0.41 -4.05 2.72
C ASP A 50 -1.06 -4.20 3.09
N ALA A 51 -1.55 -5.44 3.06
CA ALA A 51 -2.87 -5.78 3.54
C ALA A 51 -2.83 -6.03 5.04
N THR A 52 -3.49 -5.19 5.83
CA THR A 52 -3.49 -5.35 7.29
C THR A 52 -4.69 -6.17 7.76
N TYR A 53 -4.62 -7.49 7.63
CA TYR A 53 -5.71 -8.39 8.06
C TYR A 53 -6.05 -8.34 9.56
N LYS A 54 -5.25 -7.65 10.39
CA LYS A 54 -5.61 -7.39 11.81
C LYS A 54 -6.65 -6.28 11.96
N LEU A 55 -6.77 -5.39 10.98
CA LEU A 55 -7.77 -4.34 10.94
C LEU A 55 -8.86 -4.77 9.96
N ILE A 56 -10.00 -5.16 10.53
CA ILE A 56 -11.20 -5.51 9.78
C ILE A 56 -12.24 -4.45 10.11
N TRP A 57 -12.75 -3.75 9.10
CA TRP A 57 -13.84 -2.79 9.29
C TRP A 57 -15.15 -3.41 8.79
N HIS A 58 -16.05 -3.74 9.71
CA HIS A 58 -17.34 -4.39 9.39
C HIS A 58 -17.21 -5.69 8.58
N GLY A 59 -16.11 -6.44 8.73
CA GLY A 59 -15.85 -7.66 7.96
C GLY A 59 -14.95 -7.45 6.74
N TYR A 60 -14.63 -6.21 6.38
CA TYR A 60 -13.81 -5.89 5.21
C TYR A 60 -12.33 -5.67 5.57
N PRO A 61 -11.40 -6.27 4.79
CA PRO A 61 -9.98 -5.97 4.89
C PRO A 61 -9.67 -4.48 4.77
N VAL A 62 -8.76 -4.02 5.62
CA VAL A 62 -8.18 -2.68 5.54
C VAL A 62 -6.77 -2.77 4.97
N LEU A 63 -6.57 -2.09 3.85
CA LEU A 63 -5.30 -1.98 3.14
C LEU A 63 -4.66 -0.64 3.47
N ILE A 64 -3.35 -0.65 3.74
CA ILE A 64 -2.60 0.55 4.08
C ILE A 64 -1.57 0.84 2.98
N PHE A 65 -1.55 2.10 2.56
CA PHE A 65 -0.60 2.64 1.61
C PHE A 65 0.21 3.73 2.29
N GLY A 66 1.52 3.63 2.17
CA GLY A 66 2.44 4.58 2.80
C GLY A 66 3.74 4.71 2.03
N SER A 67 4.59 5.58 2.54
CA SER A 67 5.98 5.69 2.09
C SER A 67 6.89 5.75 3.30
N SER A 68 8.20 5.59 3.07
CA SER A 68 9.19 5.81 4.12
C SER A 68 10.11 6.95 3.78
N ASP A 69 10.54 7.67 4.83
CA ASP A 69 11.57 8.69 4.71
C ASP A 69 12.98 8.09 4.87
N MET A 70 13.99 8.95 4.76
CA MET A 70 15.39 8.58 4.96
C MET A 70 15.70 8.17 6.41
N ASN A 71 14.86 8.57 7.36
CA ASN A 71 14.96 8.20 8.78
C ASN A 71 14.26 6.86 9.07
N ARG A 72 13.83 6.13 8.02
CA ARG A 72 13.16 4.83 8.12
C ARG A 72 11.81 4.89 8.83
N GLY A 73 11.23 6.08 9.00
CA GLY A 73 9.86 6.23 9.47
C GLY A 73 8.90 5.77 8.39
N PHE A 74 7.84 5.06 8.77
CA PHE A 74 6.72 4.74 7.88
C PHE A 74 5.61 5.77 8.04
N TYR A 75 5.17 6.34 6.93
CA TYR A 75 4.13 7.37 6.90
C TYR A 75 2.98 6.91 6.01
N PRO A 76 1.85 6.49 6.59
CA PRO A 76 0.67 6.14 5.82
C PRO A 76 0.09 7.40 5.17
N PHE A 77 -0.28 7.30 3.90
CA PHE A 77 -0.91 8.39 3.16
C PHE A 77 -2.30 8.05 2.65
N ALA A 78 -2.66 6.77 2.53
CA ALA A 78 -4.00 6.36 2.15
C ALA A 78 -4.39 5.05 2.84
N ILE A 79 -5.68 4.91 3.11
CA ILE A 79 -6.30 3.71 3.62
C ILE A 79 -7.35 3.29 2.62
N ALA A 80 -7.38 2.02 2.24
CA ALA A 80 -8.45 1.46 1.43
C ALA A 80 -9.20 0.37 2.19
N VAL A 81 -10.50 0.33 1.98
CA VAL A 81 -11.40 -0.67 2.54
C VAL A 81 -11.99 -1.37 1.34
N CYS A 82 -11.68 -2.66 1.19
CA CYS A 82 -12.02 -3.41 -0.01
C CYS A 82 -12.57 -4.78 0.36
N ASN A 83 -13.52 -5.27 -0.44
CA ASN A 83 -14.12 -6.58 -0.22
C ASN A 83 -13.22 -7.72 -0.68
N ASN A 84 -12.40 -7.42 -1.69
CA ASN A 84 -11.46 -8.33 -2.30
C ASN A 84 -10.07 -7.68 -2.42
N GLU A 85 -9.07 -8.52 -2.67
CA GLU A 85 -7.68 -8.13 -2.85
C GLU A 85 -7.16 -8.64 -4.19
N THR A 86 -7.88 -8.31 -5.27
CA THR A 86 -7.54 -8.69 -6.65
C THR A 86 -6.66 -7.66 -7.34
N GLU A 87 -6.11 -8.02 -8.50
CA GLU A 87 -5.23 -7.14 -9.29
C GLU A 87 -5.96 -5.88 -9.73
N SER A 88 -7.23 -6.02 -10.12
CA SER A 88 -8.09 -4.90 -10.46
C SER A 88 -8.34 -3.98 -9.26
N ASP A 89 -8.48 -4.53 -8.05
CA ASP A 89 -8.75 -3.73 -6.85
C ASP A 89 -7.56 -2.83 -6.53
N PHE A 90 -6.34 -3.41 -6.52
CA PHE A 90 -5.13 -2.62 -6.34
C PHE A 90 -4.93 -1.60 -7.47
N ALA A 91 -5.23 -1.95 -8.72
CA ALA A 91 -5.17 -1.00 -9.82
C ALA A 91 -6.16 0.17 -9.66
N ILE A 92 -7.39 -0.09 -9.23
CA ILE A 92 -8.39 0.95 -8.93
C ILE A 92 -7.88 1.86 -7.81
N ILE A 93 -7.33 1.29 -6.73
CA ILE A 93 -6.80 2.07 -5.61
C ILE A 93 -5.63 2.94 -6.06
N PHE A 94 -4.63 2.37 -6.76
CA PHE A 94 -3.48 3.13 -7.25
C PHE A 94 -3.89 4.24 -8.22
N ASN A 95 -4.83 3.97 -9.13
CA ASN A 95 -5.40 4.99 -10.02
C ASN A 95 -6.08 6.11 -9.22
N SER A 96 -6.91 5.76 -8.22
CA SER A 96 -7.63 6.76 -7.42
C SER A 96 -6.69 7.73 -6.71
N VAL A 97 -5.57 7.23 -6.19
CA VAL A 97 -4.54 8.03 -5.55
C VAL A 97 -3.83 8.91 -6.58
N ARG A 98 -3.38 8.33 -7.71
CA ARG A 98 -2.71 9.07 -8.80
C ARG A 98 -3.57 10.21 -9.33
N ASP A 99 -4.83 9.92 -9.63
CA ASP A 99 -5.75 10.90 -10.21
C ASP A 99 -6.09 11.99 -9.17
N SER A 100 -6.15 11.65 -7.89
CA SER A 100 -6.33 12.63 -6.80
C SER A 100 -5.12 13.53 -6.62
N CYS A 101 -3.90 12.98 -6.69
CA CYS A 101 -2.66 13.76 -6.71
C CYS A 101 -2.64 14.79 -7.85
N TYR A 102 -3.05 14.36 -9.05
CA TYR A 102 -3.14 15.27 -10.20
C TYR A 102 -4.20 16.35 -9.99
N LYS A 103 -5.39 16.01 -9.47
CA LYS A 103 -6.44 16.99 -9.18
C LYS A 103 -6.00 18.06 -8.16
N ILE A 104 -5.24 17.67 -7.13
CA ILE A 104 -4.86 18.55 -6.02
C ILE A 104 -3.66 19.44 -6.35
N ASP A 105 -2.66 18.89 -7.03
CA ASP A 105 -1.35 19.50 -7.18
C ASP A 105 -0.88 19.61 -8.64
N GLN A 106 -1.74 19.23 -9.60
CA GLN A 106 -1.43 19.17 -11.04
C GLN A 106 -0.17 18.35 -11.36
N THR A 107 0.18 17.44 -10.45
CA THR A 107 1.40 16.63 -10.54
C THR A 107 1.02 15.18 -10.77
N GLN A 108 1.60 14.59 -11.81
CA GLN A 108 1.42 13.18 -12.12
C GLN A 108 2.27 12.33 -11.18
N TRP A 109 1.63 11.73 -10.18
CA TRP A 109 2.32 10.79 -9.30
C TRP A 109 2.73 9.53 -10.08
N ASN A 110 4.02 9.19 -10.06
CA ASN A 110 4.60 8.07 -10.80
C ASN A 110 5.73 7.42 -9.99
N PRO A 111 5.41 6.68 -8.91
CA PRO A 111 6.40 6.01 -8.09
C PRO A 111 7.21 5.00 -8.91
N LYS A 112 8.50 4.90 -8.61
CA LYS A 112 9.45 3.99 -9.28
C LYS A 112 9.84 2.79 -8.44
N THR A 113 9.47 2.79 -7.17
CA THR A 113 9.73 1.69 -6.26
C THR A 113 8.43 1.23 -5.60
N LEU A 114 8.17 -0.07 -5.64
CA LEU A 114 7.08 -0.72 -4.90
C LEU A 114 7.69 -1.63 -3.83
N LEU A 115 7.38 -1.37 -2.57
CA LEU A 115 7.60 -2.29 -1.47
C LEU A 115 6.27 -2.94 -1.09
N SER A 116 6.18 -4.25 -1.17
CA SER A 116 5.01 -4.98 -0.67
C SER A 116 5.42 -6.35 -0.18
N ASP A 117 4.48 -7.08 0.42
CA ASP A 117 4.60 -8.52 0.67
C ASP A 117 4.89 -9.31 -0.63
N ALA A 118 4.94 -10.64 -0.61
CA ALA A 118 5.22 -11.43 -1.82
C ALA A 118 4.01 -11.52 -2.77
N SER A 119 3.02 -10.63 -2.65
CA SER A 119 1.83 -10.65 -3.48
C SER A 119 2.16 -10.27 -4.93
N SER A 120 1.92 -11.23 -5.83
CA SER A 120 1.89 -10.98 -7.27
C SER A 120 0.75 -10.02 -7.63
N VAL A 121 -0.34 -10.06 -6.86
CA VAL A 121 -1.55 -9.30 -7.11
C VAL A 121 -1.30 -7.79 -6.94
N ILE A 122 -0.64 -7.38 -5.86
CA ILE A 122 -0.22 -5.98 -5.64
C ILE A 122 0.74 -5.54 -6.75
N THR A 123 1.69 -6.41 -7.09
CA THR A 123 2.72 -6.14 -8.10
C THR A 123 2.12 -5.90 -9.48
N ASN A 124 1.14 -6.72 -9.87
CA ASN A 124 0.44 -6.61 -11.14
C ASN A 124 -0.50 -5.40 -11.17
N GLY A 125 -1.23 -5.13 -10.08
CA GLY A 125 -2.04 -3.91 -9.95
C GLY A 125 -1.20 -2.64 -10.10
N PHE A 126 -0.03 -2.59 -9.46
CA PHE A 126 0.93 -1.48 -9.60
C PHE A 126 1.43 -1.35 -11.04
N LYS A 127 1.84 -2.47 -11.65
CA LYS A 127 2.32 -2.51 -13.03
C LYS A 127 1.27 -2.00 -14.02
N THR A 128 0.01 -2.34 -13.81
CA THR A 128 -1.10 -1.88 -14.66
C THR A 128 -1.26 -0.36 -14.62
N VAL A 129 -1.00 0.28 -13.47
CA VAL A 129 -1.20 1.73 -13.30
C VAL A 129 0.03 2.56 -13.65
N PHE A 130 1.22 2.11 -13.28
CA PHE A 130 2.47 2.89 -13.41
C PHE A 130 3.43 2.34 -14.47
N GLY A 131 3.14 1.18 -15.05
CA GLY A 131 3.92 0.56 -16.11
C GLY A 131 5.23 -0.06 -15.63
N VAL A 132 6.14 -0.27 -16.58
CA VAL A 132 7.51 -0.79 -16.38
C VAL A 132 8.54 0.14 -17.06
N PRO A 133 9.80 0.18 -16.60
CA PRO A 133 10.37 -0.55 -15.46
C PRO A 133 10.10 0.13 -14.11
N PHE A 134 10.06 -0.68 -13.04
CA PHE A 134 10.05 -0.23 -11.65
C PHE A 134 10.85 -1.19 -10.76
N ARG A 135 11.28 -0.72 -9.59
CA ARG A 135 11.99 -1.53 -8.60
C ARG A 135 11.00 -2.18 -7.65
N ARG A 136 10.98 -3.51 -7.61
CA ARG A 136 10.18 -4.29 -6.66
C ARG A 136 11.02 -4.68 -5.45
N LEU A 137 10.65 -4.18 -4.27
CA LEU A 137 11.25 -4.53 -2.98
C LEU A 137 10.30 -5.43 -2.19
N MET A 138 10.84 -6.44 -1.52
CA MET A 138 10.06 -7.37 -0.71
C MET A 138 10.01 -6.90 0.74
N CYS A 139 8.86 -7.04 1.39
CA CYS A 139 8.72 -6.75 2.81
C CYS A 139 9.64 -7.64 3.65
N TYR A 140 10.48 -7.00 4.48
CA TYR A 140 11.47 -7.69 5.33
C TYR A 140 10.83 -8.74 6.24
N LEU A 141 9.68 -8.44 6.84
CA LEU A 141 8.98 -9.37 7.73
C LEU A 141 8.63 -10.70 7.02
N LEU A 142 8.22 -10.62 5.76
CA LEU A 142 7.91 -11.81 4.98
C LEU A 142 9.18 -12.56 4.56
N VAL A 143 10.24 -11.84 4.20
CA VAL A 143 11.55 -12.43 3.92
C VAL A 143 12.04 -13.22 5.15
N MET A 144 11.99 -12.62 6.34
CA MET A 144 12.36 -13.29 7.59
C MET A 144 11.49 -14.50 7.90
N LYS A 145 10.16 -14.41 7.69
CA LYS A 145 9.23 -15.54 7.86
C LYS A 145 9.59 -16.70 6.93
N ASN A 146 9.87 -16.41 5.67
CA ASN A 146 10.25 -17.41 4.67
C ASN A 146 11.61 -18.05 4.98
N MET A 147 12.59 -17.25 5.42
CA MET A 147 13.90 -17.76 5.84
C MET A 147 13.79 -18.66 7.06
N ALA A 148 13.03 -18.26 8.09
CA ALA A 148 12.80 -19.08 9.27
C ALA A 148 12.15 -20.44 8.93
N GLY A 149 11.27 -20.48 7.92
CA GLY A 149 10.72 -21.74 7.39
C GLY A 149 11.77 -22.65 6.76
N LYS A 150 12.70 -22.08 5.99
CA LYS A 150 13.77 -22.81 5.29
C LYS A 150 14.95 -23.22 6.20
N GLN A 151 15.14 -22.52 7.32
CA GLN A 151 16.19 -22.80 8.29
C GLN A 151 15.83 -23.90 9.31
N ARG A 152 14.64 -24.52 9.19
CA ARG A 152 14.25 -25.67 10.01
C ARG A 152 15.21 -26.83 9.75
N GLY A 153 16.17 -27.03 10.64
CA GLY A 153 17.16 -28.10 10.58
C GLY A 153 18.60 -27.67 10.25
N ILE A 154 18.85 -26.38 10.02
CA ILE A 154 20.21 -25.86 9.77
C ILE A 154 20.92 -25.57 11.10
N LYS A 155 22.13 -26.11 11.28
CA LYS A 155 23.02 -25.71 12.40
C LYS A 155 23.47 -24.26 12.19
N ASP A 156 23.56 -23.47 13.27
CA ASP A 156 23.94 -22.05 13.26
C ASP A 156 22.91 -21.05 12.70
N LYS A 157 21.61 -21.39 12.66
CA LYS A 157 20.55 -20.47 12.16
C LYS A 157 20.60 -19.08 12.81
N ASP A 158 20.94 -19.01 14.10
CA ASP A 158 20.89 -17.77 14.87
C ASP A 158 22.02 -16.81 14.46
N LYS A 159 23.18 -17.32 14.03
CA LYS A 159 24.26 -16.49 13.46
C LYS A 159 23.85 -15.89 12.12
N ILE A 160 23.30 -16.71 11.23
CA ILE A 160 22.81 -16.27 9.91
C ILE A 160 21.73 -15.19 10.09
N ARG A 161 20.84 -15.37 11.07
CA ARG A 161 19.80 -14.39 11.38
C ARG A 161 20.39 -13.06 11.88
N ASN A 162 21.32 -13.11 12.83
CA ASN A 162 21.97 -11.92 13.38
C ASN A 162 22.75 -11.16 12.30
N ASP A 163 23.45 -11.85 11.40
CA ASP A 163 24.18 -11.21 10.30
C ASP A 163 23.24 -10.44 9.37
N ILE A 164 22.04 -10.98 9.11
CA ILE A 164 21.01 -10.32 8.29
C ILE A 164 20.38 -9.13 9.03
N GLU A 165 20.12 -9.28 10.33
CA GLU A 165 19.59 -8.18 11.17
C GLU A 165 20.59 -7.01 11.25
N CYS A 166 21.91 -7.28 11.24
CA CYS A 166 22.96 -6.25 11.21
C CYS A 166 23.09 -5.50 9.87
N LEU A 167 22.48 -6.00 8.78
CA LEU A 167 22.46 -5.30 7.49
C LEU A 167 21.37 -4.23 7.40
N HIS A 168 20.43 -4.21 8.37
CA HIS A 168 19.37 -3.23 8.48
C HIS A 168 19.76 -2.10 9.42
#